data_AF-A5F9J1-F1
#
_entry.id   AF-A5F9J1-F1
#
_cell.length_a   1.000
_cell.length_b   1.000
_cell.length_c   1.000
_cell.angle_alpha   90.00
_cell.angle_beta   90.00
_cell.angle_gamma   90.00
#
_symmetry.space_group_name_H-M   'P 1'
#
loop_
_entity.id
_entity.type
_entity.pdbx_description
1 polymer ?
#
loop_
_entity_poly.entity_id
_entity_poly.type
_entity_poly.pdbx_seq_one_letter_code
_entity_poly.pdbx_strand_id
1 'polypeptide(L)'
;MKNHIRDYATAAFRFYAEQDMSADEYKKKIYDEALEDYKKRQKSEGISFPIEAAIIRAERAVNEKLAEIKDMEAVELTVAELRVKPQGKAIVQAIETVYFKDADKELEKGDIHRRVHTAEIYIPASQKTVYRWLRDARKLFAEKRGLRI
;
A
#
# COMPACT_ATOMS: atom_id res chain seq x y z
N MET A 1 -4.55 1.71 20.13
CA MET A 1 -4.17 2.34 18.86
C MET A 1 -5.27 3.33 18.51
N LYS A 2 -4.91 4.58 18.20
CA LYS A 2 -5.88 5.63 17.90
C LYS A 2 -6.64 5.31 16.61
N ASN A 3 -7.90 5.76 16.51
CA ASN A 3 -8.76 5.46 15.37
C ASN A 3 -8.16 5.94 14.04
N HIS A 4 -7.58 7.14 14.00
CA HIS A 4 -6.96 7.67 12.78
C HIS A 4 -5.78 6.80 12.26
N ILE A 5 -4.97 6.21 13.15
CA ILE A 5 -3.86 5.32 12.74
C ILE A 5 -4.41 4.01 12.17
N ARG A 6 -5.52 3.49 12.73
CA ARG A 6 -6.21 2.33 12.15
C ARG A 6 -6.64 2.65 10.73
N ASP A 7 -7.36 3.74 10.57
CA ASP A 7 -8.03 4.04 9.31
C ASP A 7 -6.99 4.37 8.24
N TYR A 8 -5.92 5.08 8.60
CA TYR A 8 -4.73 5.30 7.77
C TYR A 8 -4.05 3.99 7.36
N ALA A 9 -3.74 3.10 8.30
CA ALA A 9 -3.09 1.83 7.99
C ALA A 9 -3.98 0.98 7.08
N THR A 10 -5.29 0.92 7.34
CA THR A 10 -6.25 0.23 6.47
C THR A 10 -6.24 0.82 5.06
N ALA A 11 -6.22 2.14 4.90
CA ALA A 11 -6.10 2.79 3.60
C ALA A 11 -4.79 2.42 2.89
N ALA A 12 -3.65 2.42 3.60
CA ALA A 12 -2.34 2.04 3.05
C ALA A 12 -2.31 0.59 2.55
N PHE A 13 -2.81 -0.38 3.32
CA PHE A 13 -2.90 -1.78 2.89
C PHE A 13 -3.78 -1.95 1.64
N ARG A 14 -4.88 -1.18 1.55
CA ARG A 14 -5.76 -1.21 0.37
C ARG A 14 -5.09 -0.59 -0.84
N PHE A 15 -4.51 0.59 -0.68
CA PHE A 15 -3.79 1.27 -1.75
C PHE A 15 -2.69 0.38 -2.33
N TYR A 16 -1.90 -0.27 -1.48
CA TYR A 16 -0.89 -1.25 -1.92
C TYR A 16 -1.49 -2.36 -2.79
N ALA A 17 -2.61 -2.94 -2.35
CA ALA A 17 -3.29 -4.00 -3.11
C ALA A 17 -3.93 -3.50 -4.40
N GLU A 18 -4.41 -2.26 -4.44
CA GLU A 18 -4.98 -1.64 -5.64
C GLU A 18 -3.92 -1.39 -6.71
N GLN A 19 -2.68 -1.03 -6.32
CA GLN A 19 -1.60 -0.82 -7.28
C GLN A 19 -1.12 -2.11 -7.95
N ASP A 20 -1.33 -3.28 -7.33
CA ASP A 20 -0.92 -4.60 -7.83
C ASP A 20 0.55 -4.68 -8.26
N MET A 21 1.43 -3.94 -7.57
CA MET A 21 2.87 -3.89 -7.83
C MET A 21 3.65 -3.52 -6.57
N SER A 22 4.95 -3.75 -6.60
CA SER A 22 5.84 -3.36 -5.50
C SER A 22 6.02 -1.85 -5.38
N ALA A 23 6.49 -1.39 -4.22
CA ALA A 23 6.78 0.03 -4.00
C ALA A 23 7.84 0.57 -4.98
N ASP A 24 8.86 -0.24 -5.29
CA ASP A 24 9.91 0.10 -6.26
C ASP A 24 9.36 0.18 -7.69
N GLU A 25 8.48 -0.75 -8.08
CA GLU A 25 7.80 -0.72 -9.38
C GLU A 25 6.87 0.50 -9.51
N TYR A 26 6.12 0.83 -8.44
CA TYR A 26 5.26 2.01 -8.41
C TYR A 26 6.07 3.31 -8.54
N LYS A 27 7.20 3.41 -7.82
CA LYS A 27 8.13 4.54 -7.94
C LYS A 27 8.68 4.66 -9.36
N LYS A 28 9.08 3.55 -9.97
CA LYS A 28 9.57 3.52 -11.35
C LYS A 28 8.49 3.94 -12.34
N LYS A 29 7.26 3.44 -12.18
CA LYS A 29 6.10 3.82 -12.99
C LYS A 29 5.89 5.34 -13.00
N ILE A 30 5.86 5.97 -11.82
CA ILE A 30 5.69 7.44 -11.70
C ILE A 30 6.82 8.18 -12.44
N TYR A 31 8.06 7.72 -12.27
CA TYR A 31 9.22 8.33 -12.92
C TYR A 31 9.12 8.24 -14.46
N ASP A 32 8.83 7.05 -14.98
CA ASP A 32 8.72 6.78 -16.41
C ASP A 32 7.55 7.55 -17.04
N GLU A 33 6.38 7.59 -16.38
CA GLU A 33 5.21 8.39 -16.80
C GLU A 33 5.55 9.88 -16.89
N ALA A 34 6.28 10.42 -15.91
CA ALA A 34 6.67 11.83 -15.90
C ALA A 34 7.66 12.17 -17.05
N LEU A 35 8.56 11.25 -17.39
CA LEU A 35 9.46 11.39 -18.53
C LEU A 35 8.70 11.33 -19.87
N GLU A 36 7.76 10.41 -20.01
CA GLU A 36 6.93 10.30 -21.21
C GLU A 36 6.06 11.53 -21.43
N ASP A 37 5.41 12.04 -20.39
CA ASP A 37 4.61 13.25 -20.44
C ASP A 37 5.43 14.48 -20.84
N TYR A 38 6.66 14.57 -20.33
CA TYR A 38 7.59 15.64 -20.73
C TYR A 38 7.95 15.53 -22.22
N LYS A 39 8.25 14.33 -22.72
CA LYS A 39 8.52 14.06 -24.15
C LYS A 39 7.33 14.42 -25.04
N LYS A 40 6.10 14.09 -24.63
CA LYS A 40 4.87 14.39 -25.38
C LYS A 40 4.65 15.89 -25.53
N ARG A 41 4.84 16.67 -24.46
CA ARG A 41 4.68 18.14 -24.47
C ARG A 41 5.72 18.83 -25.36
N GLN A 42 6.98 18.40 -25.27
CA GLN A 42 8.07 18.94 -26.08
C GLN A 42 7.91 18.73 -27.60
N LYS A 43 7.42 17.55 -28.02
CA LYS A 43 7.11 17.31 -29.44
C LYS A 43 6.07 18.28 -30.01
N SER A 44 5.21 18.85 -29.16
CA SER A 44 4.21 19.84 -29.55
C SER A 44 4.78 21.26 -29.68
N GLU A 45 5.93 21.55 -29.07
CA GLU A 45 6.48 22.91 -28.94
C GLU A 45 7.74 23.16 -29.79
N GLY A 46 8.31 22.14 -30.43
CA GLY A 46 9.45 22.30 -31.36
C GLY A 46 10.77 22.74 -30.71
N ILE A 47 10.85 22.70 -29.37
CA ILE A 47 12.00 23.12 -28.57
C ILE A 47 12.91 21.92 -28.28
N SER A 48 14.23 22.17 -28.22
CA SER A 48 15.27 21.21 -27.80
C SER A 48 14.92 20.54 -26.46
N PHE A 49 15.20 19.24 -26.34
CA PHE A 49 14.95 18.40 -25.15
C PHE A 49 16.07 18.55 -24.11
N PRO A 50 15.91 19.40 -23.08
CA PRO A 50 16.91 19.54 -22.03
C PRO A 50 16.75 18.33 -21.10
N ILE A 51 17.71 17.41 -21.19
CA ILE A 51 17.72 16.16 -20.43
C ILE A 51 17.60 16.43 -18.92
N GLU A 52 18.32 17.44 -18.43
CA GLU A 52 18.30 17.83 -17.01
C GLU A 52 16.91 18.27 -16.52
N ALA A 53 16.19 19.04 -17.33
CA ALA A 53 14.84 19.50 -16.99
C ALA A 53 13.84 18.34 -16.92
N ALA A 54 14.00 17.33 -17.80
CA ALA A 54 13.20 16.12 -17.77
C ALA A 54 13.45 15.30 -16.49
N ILE A 55 14.72 15.14 -16.10
CA ILE A 55 15.11 14.42 -14.88
C ILE A 55 14.56 15.13 -13.64
N ILE A 56 14.76 16.44 -13.51
CA ILE A 56 14.27 17.23 -12.37
C ILE A 56 12.75 17.10 -12.24
N ARG A 57 12.02 17.10 -13.36
CA ARG A 57 10.56 16.94 -13.35
C ARG A 57 10.14 15.54 -12.90
N ALA A 58 10.82 14.50 -13.37
CA ALA A 58 10.52 13.13 -12.99
C ALA A 58 10.82 12.87 -11.50
N GLU A 59 11.95 13.38 -11.00
CA GLU A 59 12.27 13.34 -9.57
C GLU A 59 11.23 14.10 -8.73
N ARG A 60 10.76 15.25 -9.21
CA ARG A 60 9.70 16.00 -8.54
C ARG A 60 8.39 15.19 -8.48
N ALA A 61 7.99 14.52 -9.56
CA ALA A 61 6.78 13.69 -9.57
C ALA A 61 6.86 12.54 -8.54
N VAL A 62 8.02 11.89 -8.45
CA VAL A 62 8.29 10.88 -7.42
C VAL A 62 8.22 11.49 -6.01
N ASN A 63 8.83 12.66 -5.80
CA ASN A 63 8.82 13.34 -4.51
C ASN A 63 7.41 13.77 -4.06
N GLU A 64 6.55 14.18 -5.00
CA GLU A 64 5.14 14.50 -4.72
C GLU A 64 4.35 13.27 -4.21
N LYS A 65 4.80 12.07 -4.59
CA LYS A 65 4.20 10.78 -4.22
C LYS A 65 4.97 10.01 -3.14
N LEU A 66 5.98 10.64 -2.53
CA LEU A 66 6.87 10.00 -1.57
C LEU A 66 6.13 9.42 -0.35
N ALA A 67 5.05 10.06 0.09
CA ALA A 67 4.26 9.56 1.22
C ALA A 67 3.59 8.22 0.91
N GLU A 68 3.00 8.09 -0.28
CA GLU A 68 2.35 6.88 -0.78
C GLU A 68 3.38 5.76 -0.99
N ILE A 69 4.54 6.07 -1.57
CA ILE A 69 5.63 5.11 -1.77
C ILE A 69 6.10 4.55 -0.41
N LYS A 70 6.32 5.42 0.58
CA LYS A 70 6.69 4.99 1.95
C LYS A 70 5.62 4.15 2.63
N ASP A 71 4.35 4.39 2.32
CA ASP A 71 3.26 3.56 2.82
C ASP A 71 3.32 2.15 2.20
N MET A 72 3.54 2.05 0.89
CA MET A 72 3.72 0.78 0.20
C MET A 72 4.93 0.01 0.75
N GLU A 73 6.10 0.66 0.88
CA GLU A 73 7.31 0.07 1.47
C GLU A 73 7.03 -0.48 2.89
N ALA A 74 6.31 0.28 3.72
CA ALA A 74 5.97 -0.15 5.06
C ALA A 74 5.00 -1.35 5.06
N VAL A 75 4.06 -1.42 4.11
CA VAL A 75 3.17 -2.57 3.92
C VAL A 75 3.97 -3.80 3.52
N GLU A 76 4.89 -3.68 2.55
CA GLU A 76 5.74 -4.79 2.10
C GLU A 76 6.59 -5.37 3.23
N LEU A 77 7.29 -4.49 3.97
CA LEU A 77 8.09 -4.90 5.11
C LEU A 77 7.24 -5.57 6.20
N THR A 78 6.03 -5.07 6.42
CA THR A 78 5.08 -5.65 7.38
C THR A 78 4.63 -7.04 6.96
N VAL A 79 4.23 -7.22 5.70
CA VAL A 79 3.79 -8.52 5.17
C VAL A 79 4.95 -9.51 5.17
N ALA A 80 6.14 -9.09 4.76
CA ALA A 80 7.34 -9.93 4.76
C ALA A 80 7.70 -10.40 6.18
N GLU A 81 7.70 -9.51 7.17
CA GLU A 81 8.00 -9.86 8.56
C GLU A 81 6.92 -10.75 9.20
N LEU A 82 5.64 -10.52 8.88
CA LEU A 82 4.56 -11.39 9.36
C LEU A 82 4.64 -12.78 8.74
N ARG A 83 5.00 -12.87 7.45
CA ARG A 83 5.06 -14.14 6.70
C ARG A 83 6.03 -15.15 7.30
N VAL A 84 7.14 -14.70 7.88
CA VAL A 84 8.17 -15.58 8.48
C VAL A 84 7.82 -16.09 9.88
N LYS A 85 6.74 -15.60 10.51
CA LYS A 85 6.30 -16.07 11.84
C LYS A 85 5.70 -17.48 11.73
N PRO A 86 5.63 -18.26 12.83
CA PRO A 86 5.02 -19.60 12.81
C PRO A 86 3.57 -19.64 12.29
N GLN A 87 2.80 -18.58 12.52
CA GLN A 87 1.43 -18.40 12.01
C GLN A 87 1.35 -17.49 10.78
N GLY A 88 2.49 -17.18 10.16
CA GLY A 88 2.63 -16.12 9.17
C GLY A 88 1.75 -16.30 7.95
N LYS A 89 1.65 -17.53 7.42
CA LYS A 89 0.76 -17.84 6.29
C LYS A 89 -0.70 -17.48 6.58
N ALA A 90 -1.20 -17.85 7.77
CA ALA A 90 -2.57 -17.56 8.19
C ALA A 90 -2.79 -16.05 8.42
N ILE A 91 -1.80 -15.37 9.00
CA ILE A 91 -1.85 -13.92 9.22
C ILE A 91 -1.94 -13.16 7.90
N VAL A 92 -1.07 -13.51 6.95
CA VAL A 92 -1.02 -12.85 5.63
C VAL A 92 -2.31 -13.12 4.85
N GLN A 93 -2.80 -14.36 4.85
CA GLN A 93 -4.08 -14.70 4.21
C GLN A 93 -5.25 -13.90 4.82
N ALA A 94 -5.24 -13.66 6.14
CA ALA A 94 -6.23 -12.81 6.78
C ALA A 94 -6.14 -11.34 6.33
N ILE A 95 -4.92 -10.82 6.18
CA ILE A 95 -4.69 -9.46 5.66
C ILE A 95 -5.20 -9.34 4.21
N GLU A 96 -4.82 -10.28 3.35
CA GLU A 96 -5.25 -10.32 1.95
C GLU A 96 -6.78 -10.39 1.84
N THR A 97 -7.42 -11.28 2.61
CA THR A 97 -8.87 -11.45 2.59
C THR A 97 -9.62 -10.19 3.06
N VAL A 98 -9.07 -9.48 4.04
CA VAL A 98 -9.77 -8.35 4.69
C VAL A 98 -9.46 -7.02 4.04
N TYR A 99 -8.18 -6.74 3.76
CA TYR A 99 -7.77 -5.46 3.21
C TYR A 99 -7.62 -5.49 1.68
N PHE A 100 -7.12 -6.57 1.09
CA PHE A 100 -6.78 -6.56 -0.35
C PHE A 100 -7.97 -6.89 -1.25
N LYS A 101 -8.96 -7.62 -0.73
CA LYS A 101 -10.19 -7.89 -1.48
C LYS A 101 -10.89 -6.58 -1.89
N ASP A 102 -11.28 -6.45 -3.15
CA ASP A 102 -11.99 -5.26 -3.68
C ASP A 102 -11.32 -3.96 -3.21
N ALA A 103 -10.00 -3.84 -3.36
CA ALA A 103 -9.21 -2.72 -2.83
C ALA A 103 -9.54 -1.38 -3.50
N ASP A 104 -9.94 -1.44 -4.77
CA ASP A 104 -10.39 -0.35 -5.65
C ASP A 104 -11.75 0.27 -5.26
N LYS A 105 -12.55 -0.45 -4.45
CA LYS A 105 -13.87 0.02 -4.02
C LYS A 105 -13.81 0.77 -2.69
N GLU A 106 -14.72 1.69 -2.45
CA GLU A 106 -14.83 2.30 -1.12
C GLU A 106 -15.32 1.28 -0.07
N LEU A 107 -14.84 1.39 1.17
CA LEU A 107 -15.30 0.51 2.25
C LEU A 107 -16.62 1.00 2.83
N GLU A 108 -17.63 0.14 2.79
CA GLU A 108 -18.91 0.40 3.44
C GLU A 108 -18.93 -0.08 4.89
N LYS A 109 -19.89 0.46 5.65
CA LYS A 109 -20.12 0.04 7.03
C LYS A 109 -20.46 -1.46 7.07
N GLY A 110 -19.62 -2.22 7.75
CA GLY A 110 -19.79 -3.68 7.91
C GLY A 110 -18.93 -4.52 6.96
N ASP A 111 -18.28 -3.94 5.96
CA ASP A 111 -17.42 -4.69 5.03
C ASP A 111 -16.29 -5.43 5.74
N ILE A 112 -15.55 -4.73 6.60
CA ILE A 112 -14.47 -5.35 7.36
C ILE A 112 -15.00 -6.52 8.20
N HIS A 113 -16.18 -6.39 8.80
CA HIS A 113 -16.77 -7.48 9.57
C HIS A 113 -17.13 -8.69 8.70
N ARG A 114 -17.81 -8.46 7.55
CA ARG A 114 -18.13 -9.53 6.58
C ARG A 114 -16.87 -10.23 6.07
N ARG A 115 -15.82 -9.46 5.77
CA ARG A 115 -14.54 -10.01 5.28
C ARG A 115 -13.79 -10.77 6.37
N VAL A 116 -13.85 -10.32 7.63
CA VAL A 116 -13.29 -11.07 8.77
C VAL A 116 -14.05 -12.39 8.98
N HIS A 117 -15.38 -12.38 8.89
CA HIS A 117 -16.16 -13.61 8.94
C HIS A 117 -15.82 -14.55 7.78
N THR A 118 -15.61 -14.00 6.58
CA THR A 118 -15.12 -14.77 5.42
C THR A 118 -13.75 -15.39 5.73
N ALA A 119 -12.82 -14.62 6.29
CA ALA A 119 -11.48 -15.10 6.63
C ALA A 119 -11.51 -16.25 7.66
N GLU A 120 -12.41 -16.19 8.65
CA GLU A 120 -12.62 -17.26 9.64
C GLU A 120 -13.08 -18.58 9.02
N ILE A 121 -13.83 -18.54 7.91
CA ILE A 121 -14.27 -19.77 7.22
C ILE A 121 -13.09 -20.49 6.56
N TYR A 122 -12.12 -19.74 6.03
CA TYR A 122 -11.00 -20.30 5.26
C TYR A 122 -9.71 -20.50 6.06
N ILE A 123 -9.60 -19.85 7.22
CA ILE A 123 -8.42 -19.88 8.08
C ILE A 123 -8.84 -20.53 9.39
N PRO A 124 -8.10 -21.52 9.94
CA PRO A 124 -8.44 -22.19 11.19
C PRO A 124 -8.20 -21.28 12.42
N ALA A 125 -8.94 -20.16 12.48
CA ALA A 125 -8.82 -19.13 13.49
C ALA A 125 -10.16 -18.41 13.70
N SER A 126 -10.54 -18.21 14.96
CA SER A 126 -11.74 -17.44 15.32
C SER A 126 -11.66 -15.97 14.85
N GLN A 127 -12.81 -15.30 14.69
CA GLN A 127 -12.86 -13.85 14.42
C GLN A 127 -11.99 -13.03 15.39
N LYS A 128 -11.98 -13.38 16.68
CA LYS A 128 -11.18 -12.70 17.69
C LYS A 128 -9.68 -12.77 17.37
N THR A 129 -9.23 -13.93 16.89
CA THR A 129 -7.84 -14.14 16.46
C THR A 129 -7.54 -13.34 15.20
N VAL A 130 -8.45 -13.34 14.20
CA VAL A 130 -8.30 -12.53 12.98
C VAL A 130 -8.19 -11.04 13.31
N TYR A 131 -9.09 -10.50 14.13
CA TYR A 131 -9.01 -9.10 14.58
C TYR A 131 -7.72 -8.78 15.33
N ARG A 132 -7.20 -9.72 16.12
CA ARG A 132 -5.90 -9.58 16.79
C ARG A 132 -4.77 -9.48 15.78
N TRP A 133 -4.71 -10.39 14.80
CA TRP A 133 -3.70 -10.35 13.74
C TRP A 133 -3.76 -9.06 12.93
N LEU A 134 -4.96 -8.61 12.53
CA LEU A 134 -5.14 -7.35 11.82
C LEU A 134 -4.71 -6.14 12.66
N ARG A 135 -4.89 -6.18 13.99
CA ARG A 135 -4.40 -5.14 14.90
C ARG A 135 -2.88 -5.16 14.99
N ASP A 136 -2.28 -6.34 15.10
CA ASP A 136 -0.83 -6.48 15.24
C ASP A 136 -0.13 -6.10 13.93
N ALA A 137 -0.73 -6.41 12.77
CA ALA A 137 -0.27 -5.94 11.45
C ALA A 137 -0.30 -4.41 11.35
N ARG A 138 -1.39 -3.75 11.78
CA ARG A 138 -1.46 -2.27 11.77
C ARG A 138 -0.45 -1.61 12.70
N LYS A 139 -0.15 -2.23 13.84
CA LYS A 139 0.91 -1.75 14.75
C LYS A 139 2.29 -1.88 14.11
N LEU A 140 2.58 -3.03 13.52
CA LEU A 140 3.86 -3.27 12.84
C LEU A 140 4.03 -2.32 11.65
N PHE A 141 2.98 -2.13 10.85
CA PHE A 141 2.97 -1.12 9.79
C PHE A 141 3.29 0.28 10.32
N ALA A 142 2.61 0.71 11.39
CA ALA A 142 2.83 2.03 11.96
C ALA A 142 4.27 2.21 12.47
N GLU A 143 4.88 1.15 13.02
CA GLU A 143 6.29 1.13 13.39
C GLU A 143 7.21 1.24 12.17
N LYS A 144 7.03 0.40 11.15
CA LYS A 144 7.82 0.44 9.90
C LYS A 144 7.71 1.78 9.19
N ARG A 145 6.52 2.39 9.23
CA ARG A 145 6.25 3.69 8.61
C ARG A 145 6.79 4.88 9.41
N GLY A 146 7.16 4.67 10.68
CA GLY A 146 7.63 5.72 11.59
C GLY A 146 6.51 6.60 12.16
N LEU A 147 5.29 6.08 12.26
CA LEU A 147 4.15 6.80 12.85
C LEU A 147 4.24 6.80 14.38
N ARG A 148 3.88 7.92 15.01
CA ARG A 148 3.81 8.03 16.48
C ARG A 148 2.48 7.48 16.99
N ILE A 149 2.51 6.32 17.65
CA ILE A 149 1.33 5.56 18.13
C ILE A 149 0.87 6.02 19.52
#